data_AF-A0A835SP71-F1
#
_entry.id   AF-A0A835SP71-F1
#
_cell.length_a   1.000
_cell.length_b   1.000
_cell.length_c   1.000
_cell.angle_alpha   90.00
_cell.angle_beta   90.00
_cell.angle_gamma   90.00
#
_symmetry.space_group_name_H-M   'P 1'
#
loop_
_entity.id
_entity.type
_entity.pdbx_description
1 polymer ?
#
loop_
_entity_poly.entity_id
_entity_poly.type
_entity_poly.pdbx_seq_one_letter_code
_entity_poly.pdbx_strand_id
1 'polypeptide(L)'
;MAPLYHLVQESIWAKCKADGAAYYPPTYEQDGFIHLTADARFLLGVGNLFYKDVAGTFLLLVLDSEKLSAKVIFEPAAAVGNKPSDGLAAGGAETAKEALPLFPHLYGTIDFGAVTAELPIERDAAGEFLSIPGLAETEAAP
;
A
#
# COMPACT_ATOMS: atom_id res chain seq x y z
N MET A 1 10.99 -10.05 11.15
CA MET A 1 9.55 -9.73 11.05
C MET A 1 9.19 -9.44 9.61
N ALA A 2 7.93 -9.65 9.21
CA ALA A 2 7.48 -9.37 7.86
C ALA A 2 7.15 -7.87 7.70
N PRO A 3 7.70 -7.17 6.70
CA PRO A 3 7.38 -5.76 6.44
C PRO A 3 5.94 -5.60 5.96
N LEU A 4 5.35 -4.44 6.24
CA LEU A 4 4.11 -3.98 5.63
C LEU A 4 4.39 -2.83 4.68
N TYR A 5 3.58 -2.68 3.65
CA TYR A 5 3.82 -1.75 2.58
C TYR A 5 2.64 -0.80 2.38
N HIS A 6 2.92 0.47 2.10
CA HIS A 6 1.90 1.47 1.79
C HIS A 6 2.33 2.35 0.61
N LEU A 7 1.44 2.51 -0.38
CA LEU A 7 1.62 3.43 -1.49
C LEU A 7 1.10 4.82 -1.12
N VAL A 8 1.92 5.84 -1.25
CA VAL A 8 1.56 7.22 -0.88
C VAL A 8 1.99 8.22 -1.94
N GLN A 9 1.22 9.30 -2.12
CA GLN A 9 1.68 10.46 -2.89
C GLN A 9 2.80 11.18 -2.14
N GLU A 10 3.94 11.35 -2.78
CA GLU A 10 5.14 11.98 -2.21
C GLU A 10 4.83 13.35 -1.59
N SER A 11 4.04 14.17 -2.29
CA SER A 11 3.68 15.52 -1.84
C SER A 11 2.89 15.53 -0.54
N ILE A 12 1.94 14.60 -0.36
CA ILE A 12 1.14 14.47 0.85
C ILE A 12 2.03 14.00 2.00
N TRP A 13 2.83 12.95 1.76
CA TRP A 13 3.73 12.40 2.76
C TRP A 13 4.76 13.42 3.24
N ALA A 14 5.42 14.11 2.31
CA ALA A 14 6.41 15.13 2.61
C ALA A 14 5.81 16.29 3.42
N LYS A 15 4.58 16.71 3.09
CA LYS A 15 3.86 17.74 3.84
C LYS A 15 3.55 17.30 5.27
N CYS A 16 3.00 16.09 5.46
CA CYS A 16 2.73 15.56 6.80
C CYS A 16 4.01 15.49 7.65
N LYS A 17 5.13 15.02 7.08
CA LYS A 17 6.42 15.00 7.76
C LYS A 17 6.91 16.40 8.14
N ALA A 18 6.83 17.35 7.23
CA ALA A 18 7.30 18.72 7.46
C ALA A 18 6.47 19.43 8.54
N ASP A 19 5.16 19.21 8.55
CA ASP A 19 4.24 19.83 9.51
C ASP A 19 4.18 19.08 10.85
N GLY A 20 4.80 17.89 10.95
CA GLY A 20 4.64 16.99 12.09
C GLY A 20 3.21 16.51 12.30
N ALA A 21 2.40 16.51 11.24
CA ALA A 21 0.99 16.17 11.27
C ALA A 21 0.78 14.66 11.02
N ALA A 22 -0.26 14.10 11.62
CA ALA A 22 -0.67 12.72 11.35
C ALA A 22 -0.97 12.53 9.85
N TYR A 23 -0.50 11.42 9.30
CA TYR A 23 -0.76 11.07 7.91
C TYR A 23 -2.08 10.32 7.77
N TYR A 24 -2.93 10.77 6.84
CA TYR A 24 -4.13 10.05 6.42
C TYR A 24 -4.19 10.03 4.89
N PRO A 25 -4.48 8.87 4.26
CA PRO A 25 -4.70 8.81 2.83
C PRO A 25 -5.98 9.58 2.43
N PRO A 26 -6.08 10.05 1.17
CA PRO A 26 -7.25 10.81 0.72
C PRO A 26 -8.61 10.12 0.90
N THR A 27 -8.63 8.78 0.92
CA THR A 27 -9.86 7.99 1.10
C THR A 27 -10.14 7.61 2.56
N TYR A 28 -9.30 8.04 3.51
CA TYR A 28 -9.42 7.60 4.91
C TYR A 28 -10.78 7.92 5.55
N GLU A 29 -11.36 9.09 5.26
CA GLU A 29 -12.69 9.46 5.79
C GLU A 29 -13.80 8.55 5.28
N GLN A 30 -13.63 7.96 4.10
CA GLN A 30 -14.59 7.04 3.49
C GLN A 30 -14.37 5.60 3.97
N ASP A 31 -13.12 5.17 4.02
CA ASP A 31 -12.75 3.78 4.28
C ASP A 31 -12.67 3.49 5.80
N GLY A 32 -12.23 4.46 6.60
CA GLY A 32 -12.05 4.35 8.05
C GLY A 32 -10.75 3.66 8.50
N PHE A 33 -9.89 3.27 7.56
CA PHE A 33 -8.59 2.63 7.79
C PHE A 33 -7.61 2.91 6.65
N ILE A 34 -6.32 2.66 6.89
CA ILE A 34 -5.27 2.76 5.88
C ILE A 34 -5.05 1.37 5.27
N HIS A 35 -5.16 1.28 3.95
CA HIS A 35 -4.85 0.07 3.19
C HIS A 35 -3.35 -0.17 3.17
N LEU A 36 -2.93 -1.31 3.70
CA LEU A 36 -1.55 -1.81 3.62
C LEU A 36 -1.51 -3.06 2.73
N THR A 37 -0.31 -3.40 2.29
CA THR A 37 -0.02 -4.63 1.54
C THR A 37 1.05 -5.40 2.29
N ALA A 38 0.86 -6.70 2.52
CA ALA A 38 1.88 -7.54 3.16
C ALA A 38 2.84 -8.19 2.15
N ASP A 39 2.38 -8.35 0.90
CA ASP A 39 3.12 -9.04 -0.15
C ASP A 39 3.47 -8.08 -1.28
N ALA A 40 4.78 -7.88 -1.47
CA ALA A 40 5.34 -6.98 -2.45
C ALA A 40 4.85 -7.24 -3.88
N ARG A 41 4.47 -8.48 -4.21
CA ARG A 41 3.99 -8.88 -5.55
C ARG A 41 2.69 -8.17 -5.94
N PHE A 42 1.89 -7.73 -4.97
CA PHE A 42 0.64 -7.00 -5.24
C PHE A 42 0.82 -5.51 -5.48
N LEU A 43 1.97 -4.92 -5.12
CA LEU A 43 2.13 -3.47 -5.07
C LEU A 43 1.89 -2.77 -6.40
N LEU A 44 2.48 -3.28 -7.48
CA LEU A 44 2.31 -2.71 -8.82
C LEU A 44 0.86 -2.89 -9.32
N GLY A 45 0.25 -4.05 -9.03
CA GLY A 45 -1.16 -4.31 -9.37
C GLY A 45 -2.13 -3.37 -8.64
N VAL A 46 -1.94 -3.19 -7.33
CA VAL A 46 -2.69 -2.23 -6.50
C VAL A 46 -2.49 -0.81 -7.03
N GLY A 47 -1.26 -0.41 -7.31
CA GLY A 47 -0.94 0.90 -7.89
C GLY A 47 -1.70 1.16 -9.20
N ASN A 48 -1.68 0.19 -10.11
CA ASN A 48 -2.34 0.29 -11.41
C ASN A 48 -3.86 0.24 -11.33
N LEU A 49 -4.43 -0.46 -10.35
CA LEU A 49 -5.87 -0.54 -10.17
C LEU A 49 -6.45 0.73 -9.55
N PHE A 50 -5.83 1.21 -8.46
CA PHE A 50 -6.41 2.29 -7.66
C PHE A 50 -5.84 3.66 -8.02
N TYR A 51 -4.57 3.75 -8.35
CA TYR A 51 -3.82 5.02 -8.40
C TYR A 51 -3.28 5.41 -9.77
N LYS A 52 -3.53 4.61 -10.83
CA LYS A 52 -3.06 4.90 -12.21
C LYS A 52 -3.44 6.30 -12.69
N ASP A 53 -4.70 6.71 -12.48
CA ASP A 53 -5.20 8.03 -12.91
C ASP A 53 -4.85 9.17 -11.96
N VAL A 54 -4.16 8.88 -10.84
CA VAL A 54 -3.77 9.91 -9.87
C VAL A 54 -2.44 10.50 -10.31
N ALA A 55 -2.43 11.80 -10.61
CA ALA A 55 -1.23 12.52 -11.01
C ALA A 55 -0.24 12.69 -9.85
N GLY A 56 1.04 12.83 -10.20
CA GLY A 56 2.14 13.11 -9.28
C GLY A 56 3.01 11.89 -8.95
N THR A 57 4.05 12.16 -8.15
CA THR A 57 5.02 11.16 -7.71
C THR A 57 4.44 10.33 -6.58
N PHE A 58 4.72 9.03 -6.60
CA PHE A 58 4.38 8.10 -5.54
C PHE A 58 5.66 7.53 -4.91
N LEU A 59 5.55 7.20 -3.62
CA LEU A 59 6.55 6.47 -2.86
C LEU A 59 5.92 5.19 -2.31
N LEU A 60 6.77 4.18 -2.14
CA LEU A 60 6.46 3.02 -1.32
C LEU A 60 7.06 3.23 0.07
N LEU A 61 6.20 3.24 1.09
CA LEU A 61 6.63 3.16 2.47
C LEU A 61 6.78 1.69 2.86
N VAL A 62 7.97 1.33 3.37
CA VAL A 62 8.22 0.04 4.01
C VAL A 62 8.08 0.24 5.52
N LEU A 63 7.14 -0.46 6.14
CA LEU A 63 6.76 -0.30 7.52
C LEU A 63 7.21 -1.51 8.34
N ASP A 64 7.73 -1.23 9.54
CA ASP A 64 7.91 -2.20 10.59
C ASP A 64 6.60 -2.36 11.37
N SER A 65 5.95 -3.51 11.22
CA SER A 65 4.66 -3.79 11.84
C SER A 65 4.69 -3.68 13.37
N GLU A 66 5.85 -3.89 14.01
CA GLU A 66 5.95 -3.83 15.48
C GLU A 66 6.04 -2.41 16.02
N LYS A 67 6.40 -1.45 15.16
CA LYS A 67 6.51 -0.04 15.52
C LYS A 67 5.22 0.74 15.28
N LEU A 68 4.23 0.11 14.66
CA LEU A 68 2.91 0.70 14.47
C LEU A 68 2.18 0.74 15.82
N SER A 69 1.77 1.93 16.23
CA SER A 69 0.97 2.13 17.44
C SER A 69 -0.50 1.80 17.22
N ALA A 70 -0.97 1.93 15.97
CA ALA A 70 -2.33 1.63 15.56
C ALA A 70 -2.54 0.13 15.25
N LYS A 71 -3.79 -0.33 15.39
CA LYS A 71 -4.16 -1.74 15.23
C LYS A 71 -4.12 -2.14 13.76
N VAL A 72 -3.39 -3.22 13.45
CA VAL A 72 -3.41 -3.87 12.14
C VAL A 72 -4.31 -5.11 12.20
N ILE A 73 -5.22 -5.25 11.23
CA ILE A 73 -6.07 -6.43 11.07
C ILE A 73 -5.92 -6.95 9.64
N PHE A 74 -5.71 -8.25 9.48
CA PHE A 74 -5.65 -8.88 8.16
C PHE A 74 -7.06 -9.31 7.74
N GLU A 75 -7.59 -8.66 6.70
CA GLU A 75 -8.97 -8.85 6.23
C GLU A 75 -8.99 -9.02 4.70
N PRO A 76 -10.08 -9.53 4.11
CA PRO A 76 -10.21 -9.59 2.65
C PRO A 76 -10.09 -8.19 2.01
N ALA A 77 -9.69 -8.15 0.73
CA ALA A 77 -9.52 -6.90 -0.01
C ALA A 77 -10.80 -6.03 0.02
N ALA A 78 -10.71 -4.85 0.63
CA ALA A 78 -11.77 -3.84 0.62
C ALA A 78 -11.68 -2.93 -0.62
N ALA A 79 -12.78 -2.26 -0.93
CA ALA A 79 -12.78 -1.19 -1.93
C ALA A 79 -11.97 0.01 -1.42
N VAL A 80 -11.28 0.72 -2.33
CA VAL A 80 -10.56 1.96 -2.01
C VAL A 80 -11.40 3.13 -2.50
N GLY A 81 -12.11 3.80 -1.59
CA GLY A 81 -13.13 4.78 -1.95
C GLY A 81 -14.23 4.18 -2.84
N ASN A 82 -14.45 4.77 -4.02
CA ASN A 82 -15.48 4.31 -4.97
C ASN A 82 -14.99 3.21 -5.95
N LYS A 83 -13.71 2.82 -5.89
CA LYS A 83 -13.14 1.83 -6.81
C LYS A 83 -13.29 0.42 -6.22
N PRO A 84 -14.03 -0.50 -6.87
CA PRO A 84 -14.17 -1.87 -6.38
C PRO A 84 -12.82 -2.61 -6.44
N SER A 85 -12.65 -3.60 -5.56
CA SER A 85 -11.48 -4.49 -5.53
C SER A 85 -11.58 -5.68 -6.50
N ASP A 86 -12.71 -5.82 -7.22
CA ASP A 86 -12.92 -6.76 -8.33
C ASP A 86 -11.87 -6.52 -9.43
N GLY A 87 -10.80 -7.31 -9.40
CA GLY A 87 -9.67 -7.15 -10.31
C GLY A 87 -8.32 -7.44 -9.65
N LEU A 88 -8.25 -7.43 -8.31
CA LEU A 88 -7.10 -7.94 -7.57
C LEU A 88 -7.17 -9.48 -7.51
N ALA A 89 -7.18 -10.12 -8.68
CA ALA A 89 -6.96 -11.55 -8.77
C ALA A 89 -5.54 -11.83 -8.30
N ALA A 90 -5.41 -12.62 -7.23
CA ALA A 90 -4.15 -13.22 -6.84
C ALA A 90 -3.44 -13.72 -8.10
N GLY A 91 -2.23 -13.19 -8.37
CA GLY A 91 -1.49 -13.31 -9.63
C GLY A 91 -1.98 -14.42 -10.57
N GLY A 92 -2.88 -14.06 -11.48
CA GLY A 92 -3.32 -14.86 -12.62
C GLY A 92 -3.46 -16.38 -12.39
N ALA A 93 -4.53 -16.84 -11.76
CA ALA A 93 -5.09 -18.18 -12.02
C ALA A 93 -6.55 -18.27 -11.56
N GLU A 94 -7.44 -18.66 -12.48
CA GLU A 94 -8.87 -18.97 -12.24
C GLU A 94 -9.10 -20.30 -11.50
N THR A 95 -8.18 -20.74 -10.65
CA THR A 95 -8.31 -22.04 -9.99
C THR A 95 -7.69 -21.99 -8.61
N ALA A 96 -8.51 -21.79 -7.58
CA ALA A 96 -8.64 -22.71 -6.45
C ALA A 96 -9.60 -22.17 -5.38
N LYS A 97 -10.14 -23.09 -4.58
CA LYS A 97 -10.66 -22.83 -3.23
C LYS A 97 -9.53 -22.41 -2.27
N GLU A 98 -8.67 -21.49 -2.68
CA GLU A 98 -7.64 -20.90 -1.83
C GLU A 98 -8.23 -19.66 -1.17
N ALA A 99 -7.97 -19.48 0.13
CA ALA A 99 -8.40 -18.30 0.84
C ALA A 99 -7.87 -17.06 0.09
N LEU A 100 -8.76 -16.12 -0.25
CA LEU A 100 -8.36 -14.85 -0.86
C LEU A 100 -7.22 -14.22 -0.05
N PRO A 101 -6.21 -13.61 -0.69
CA PRO A 101 -5.14 -12.95 0.04
C PRO A 101 -5.73 -11.94 1.02
N LEU A 102 -5.30 -12.01 2.28
CA LEU A 102 -5.69 -11.03 3.29
C LEU A 102 -4.79 -9.82 3.18
N PHE A 103 -5.40 -8.65 3.18
CA PHE A 103 -4.74 -7.36 3.17
C PHE A 103 -4.76 -6.77 4.59
N PRO A 104 -3.61 -6.27 5.07
CA PRO A 104 -3.58 -5.57 6.36
C PRO A 104 -4.27 -4.22 6.25
N HIS A 105 -5.23 -3.98 7.14
CA HIS A 105 -5.86 -2.69 7.37
C HIS A 105 -5.36 -2.11 8.68
N LEU A 106 -4.84 -0.88 8.62
CA LEU A 106 -4.36 -0.13 9.78
C LEU A 106 -5.43 0.86 10.24
N TYR A 107 -5.99 0.62 11.43
CA TYR A 107 -7.02 1.46 12.04
C TYR A 107 -6.39 2.60 12.84
N GLY A 108 -6.00 3.67 12.15
CA GLY A 108 -5.33 4.83 12.71
C GLY A 108 -4.45 5.55 11.68
N THR A 109 -3.32 6.07 12.13
CA THR A 109 -2.32 6.74 11.27
C THR A 109 -1.03 5.93 11.19
N ILE A 110 -0.18 6.23 10.19
CA ILE A 110 1.16 5.64 10.08
C ILE A 110 2.11 6.44 10.97
N ASP A 111 2.73 5.78 11.95
CA ASP A 111 3.81 6.34 12.74
C ASP A 111 5.05 6.58 11.87
N PHE A 112 5.57 7.82 11.85
CA PHE A 112 6.81 8.12 11.10
C PHE A 112 7.99 7.22 11.52
N GLY A 113 8.06 6.87 12.80
CA GLY A 113 9.09 5.96 13.34
C GLY A 113 8.93 4.49 12.93
N ALA A 114 7.76 4.10 12.41
CA ALA A 114 7.53 2.77 11.85
C ALA A 114 8.05 2.64 10.41
N VAL A 115 8.31 3.75 9.72
CA VAL A 115 8.85 3.73 8.36
C VAL A 115 10.33 3.38 8.39
N THR A 116 10.68 2.23 7.79
CA THR A 116 12.05 1.73 7.69
C THR A 116 12.72 2.08 6.37
N ALA A 117 11.93 2.28 5.31
CA ALA A 117 12.41 2.80 4.02
C ALA A 117 11.30 3.57 3.29
N GLU A 118 11.71 4.56 2.50
CA GLU A 118 10.89 5.27 1.52
C GLU A 118 11.51 5.00 0.16
N LEU A 119 10.84 4.17 -0.65
CA LEU A 119 11.36 3.74 -1.95
C LEU A 119 10.65 4.51 -3.08
N PRO A 120 11.40 4.96 -4.11
CA PRO A 120 10.79 5.60 -5.26
C PRO A 120 9.94 4.60 -6.06
N ILE A 121 8.97 5.11 -6.79
CA ILE A 121 8.16 4.34 -7.73
C ILE A 121 8.34 4.92 -9.12
N GLU A 122 8.70 4.06 -10.07
CA GLU A 122 8.82 4.44 -11.47
C GLU A 122 7.45 4.29 -12.14
N ARG A 123 7.02 5.38 -12.80
CA ARG A 123 5.76 5.44 -13.54
C ARG A 123 6.01 5.91 -14.96
N ASP A 124 5.20 5.42 -15.90
CA ASP A 124 5.23 5.89 -17.28
C ASP A 124 4.43 7.18 -17.50
N ALA A 125 4.43 7.69 -18.74
CA ALA A 125 3.67 8.88 -19.11
C ALA A 125 2.14 8.70 -19.04
N ALA A 126 1.64 7.46 -19.02
CA ALA A 126 0.23 7.12 -18.83
C ALA A 126 -0.15 6.92 -17.35
N GLY A 127 0.82 7.08 -16.43
CA GLY A 127 0.63 6.90 -14.99
C GLY A 127 0.70 5.44 -14.52
N GLU A 128 1.10 4.51 -15.38
CA GLU A 128 1.27 3.10 -15.06
C GLU A 128 2.46 2.89 -14.12
N PHE A 129 2.26 2.13 -13.05
CA PHE A 129 3.27 1.74 -12.07
C PHE A 129 4.11 0.60 -12.67
N LEU A 130 5.40 0.88 -12.93
CA LEU A 130 6.31 -0.02 -13.64
C LEU A 130 7.21 -0.82 -12.70
N SER A 131 7.81 -0.16 -11.72
CA SER A 131 8.85 -0.75 -10.85
C SER A 131 9.01 0.04 -9.56
N ILE A 132 9.60 -0.62 -8.55
CA ILE A 132 9.95 -0.02 -7.26
C ILE A 132 11.43 -0.27 -7.00
N PRO A 133 12.34 0.62 -7.47
CA PRO A 133 13.77 0.46 -7.26
C PRO A 133 14.14 0.36 -5.78
N GLY A 134 15.00 -0.60 -5.45
CA GLY A 134 15.45 -0.82 -4.06
C GLY A 134 14.49 -1.65 -3.21
N LEU A 135 13.34 -2.07 -3.75
CA LEU A 135 12.53 -3.11 -3.10
C LEU A 135 13.23 -4.44 -3.31
N ALA A 136 13.73 -5.04 -2.24
CA ALA A 136 14.26 -6.39 -2.29
C ALA A 136 13.16 -7.32 -2.80
N GLU A 137 13.49 -8.21 -3.75
CA GLU A 137 12.61 -9.30 -4.13
C GLU A 137 12.37 -10.14 -2.88
N THR A 138 11.26 -9.91 -2.19
CA THR A 138 10.90 -10.74 -1.05
C THR A 138 10.54 -12.09 -1.64
N GLU A 139 11.45 -13.06 -1.51
CA GLU A 139 11.12 -14.48 -1.64
C GLU A 139 9.83 -14.70 -0.85
N ALA A 140 8.75 -15.03 -1.57
CA ALA A 140 7.51 -15.43 -0.94
C ALA A 140 7.86 -16.56 0.04
N ALA A 141 7.50 -16.39 1.31
CA ALA A 141 7.71 -17.44 2.30
C ALA A 141 7.15 -18.76 1.74
N PRO A 142 7.90 -19.87 1.86
CA PRO A 142 7.52 -21.16 1.28
C PRO A 142 6.21 -21.72 1.85
#